data_AF-A0A522AHX0-F1
#
_entry.id   AF-A0A522AHX0-F1
#
_cell.length_a   1.000
_cell.length_b   1.000
_cell.length_c   1.000
_cell.angle_alpha   90.00
_cell.angle_beta   90.00
_cell.angle_gamma   90.00
#
_symmetry.space_group_name_H-M   'P 1'
#
loop_
_entity.id
_entity.type
_entity.pdbx_description
1 polymer ?
#
loop_
_entity_poly.entity_id
_entity_poly.type
_entity_poly.pdbx_seq_one_letter_code
_entity_poly.pdbx_strand_id
1 'polypeptide(L)' 'MTCYAVGDIQGCLDPLRRLLDSVAFDPTQDRLLAVGDIVNRGPDSLAALR' A
#
# COMPACT_ATOMS: atom_id res chain seq x y z
N MET A 1 12.39 -4.30 12.51
CA MET A 1 12.43 -4.03 11.06
C MET A 1 11.81 -5.21 10.33
N THR A 2 10.54 -5.09 9.96
CA THR A 2 9.80 -6.10 9.18
C THR A 2 9.65 -5.60 7.75
N CYS A 3 9.70 -6.52 6.78
CA CYS A 3 9.47 -6.21 5.37
C CYS A 3 8.14 -6.81 4.92
N TYR A 4 7.20 -5.96 4.52
CA TYR A 4 5.90 -6.36 4.00
C TYR A 4 5.91 -6.28 2.48
N ALA A 5 5.44 -7.34 1.82
CA ALA A 5 5.15 -7.32 0.40
C ALA A 5 3.63 -7.20 0.20
N VAL A 6 3.19 -6.22 -0.58
CA VAL A 6 1.79 -6.05 -0.96
C VAL A 6 1.63 -6.29 -2.45
N GLY A 7 0.56 -7.00 -2.80
CA GLY A 7 0.11 -7.21 -4.17
C GLY A 7 -0.37 -5.92 -4.84
N ASP A 8 -1.11 -6.09 -5.93
CA ASP A 8 -1.69 -5.02 -6.72
C ASP A 8 -2.52 -4.04 -5.86
N ILE A 9 -2.19 -2.74 -5.94
CA ILE A 9 -2.91 -1.68 -5.22
C ILE A 9 -4.02 -1.10 -6.10
N GLN A 10 -3.75 -0.96 -7.39
CA GLN A 10 -4.69 -0.56 -8.44
C GLN A 10 -5.49 0.69 -8.05
N GLY A 11 -4.89 1.75 -7.52
CA GLY A 11 -5.57 2.97 -7.10
C GLY A 11 -6.44 2.85 -5.84
N CYS A 12 -6.27 1.78 -5.05
CA CYS A 12 -7.04 1.50 -3.83
C CYS A 12 -6.26 1.90 -2.57
N LEU A 13 -6.02 3.20 -2.38
CA LEU A 13 -5.25 3.71 -1.23
C LEU A 13 -5.92 3.43 0.13
N ASP A 14 -7.24 3.64 0.26
CA ASP A 14 -7.92 3.45 1.55
C ASP A 14 -7.93 1.98 2.00
N PRO A 15 -8.22 0.98 1.14
CA PRO A 15 -8.00 -0.42 1.48
C PRO A 15 -6.56 -0.74 1.89
N LEU A 16 -5.56 -0.20 1.18
CA LEU A 16 -4.15 -0.39 1.54
C LEU A 16 -3.86 0.16 2.94
N ARG A 17 -4.32 1.37 3.27
CA ARG A 17 -4.15 1.95 4.63
C ARG A 17 -4.76 1.06 5.71
N ARG A 18 -6.01 0.62 5.53
CA ARG A 18 -6.67 -0.30 6.47
C ARG A 18 -5.90 -1.62 6.65
N LEU A 19 -5.30 -2.14 5.58
CA LEU A 19 -4.47 -3.34 5.65
C LEU A 19 -3.19 -3.08 6.47
N LEU A 20 -2.51 -1.97 6.22
CA LEU A 20 -1.31 -1.56 6.96
C LEU A 20 -1.61 -1.33 8.46
N ASP A 21 -2.76 -0.71 8.77
CA ASP A 21 -3.22 -0.51 10.14
C ASP A 21 -3.44 -1.86 10.86
N SER A 22 -3.98 -2.86 10.15
CA SER A 22 -4.27 -4.19 10.74
C SER A 22 -3.02 -4.96 11.18
N VAL A 23 -1.85 -4.61 10.63
CA VAL A 23 -0.55 -5.19 10.98
C VAL A 23 0.31 -4.23 11.79
N ALA A 24 -0.26 -3.11 12.25
CA ALA A 24 0.44 -2.06 12.98
C ALA A 24 1.73 -1.59 12.26
N PHE A 25 1.65 -1.39 10.93
CA PHE A 25 2.77 -0.97 10.12
C PHE A 25 3.34 0.37 10.59
N ASP A 26 4.64 0.41 10.86
CA ASP A 26 5.34 1.64 11.24
C ASP A 26 6.31 2.07 10.10
N PRO A 27 6.03 3.17 9.37
CA PRO A 27 6.90 3.62 8.27
C PRO A 27 8.30 4.04 8.72
N THR A 28 8.53 4.27 10.01
CA THR A 28 9.85 4.59 10.56
C THR A 28 10.70 3.35 10.84
N GLN A 29 10.08 2.19 11.07
CA GLN A 29 10.75 0.93 11.45
C GLN A 29 10.67 -0.15 10.37
N ASP A 30 9.62 -0.13 9.56
CA ASP A 30 9.28 -1.17 8.60
C ASP A 30 9.53 -0.72 7.15
N ARG A 31 9.40 -1.69 6.24
CA ARG A 31 9.49 -1.48 4.80
C ARG A 31 8.27 -2.09 4.13
N LEU A 32 7.73 -1.38 3.15
CA LEU A 32 6.65 -1.84 2.29
C LEU A 32 7.18 -1.97 0.87
N LEU A 33 7.03 -3.15 0.27
CA LEU A 33 7.34 -3.45 -1.12
C LEU A 33 6.01 -3.65 -1.86
N ALA A 34 5.68 -2.72 -2.76
CA ALA A 34 4.61 -2.93 -3.73
C ALA A 34 5.15 -3.72 -4.92
N VAL A 35 4.53 -4.86 -5.24
CA VAL A 35 5.02 -5.75 -6.32
C VAL A 35 4.63 -5.30 -7.73
N GLY A 36 3.80 -4.26 -7.86
CA GLY A 36 3.37 -3.71 -9.14
C GLY A 36 1.98 -3.09 -9.08
N ASP A 37 1.48 -2.67 -10.24
CA ASP A 37 0.08 -2.30 -10.45
C ASP A 37 -0.47 -1.33 -9.40
N ILE A 38 0.24 -0.21 -9.20
CA ILE A 38 -0.13 0.81 -8.21
C ILE A 38 -1.37 1.62 -8.64
N VAL A 39 -1.60 1.76 -9.95
CA VAL A 39 -2.61 2.64 -10.56
C VAL A 39 -3.60 1.86 -11.43
N ASN A 40 -4.58 2.55 -12.03
CA ASN A 40 -5.52 2.15 -13.08
C ASN A 40 -6.96 1.87 -12.62
N ARG A 41 -7.27 0.70 -12.02
CA ARG A 41 -8.67 0.25 -11.83
C ARG A 41 -9.46 0.98 -10.73
N GLY A 42 -8.77 1.42 -9.69
CA GLY A 42 -9.38 1.93 -8.46
C GLY A 42 -9.65 3.43 -8.48
N PRO A 43 -10.36 3.90 -7.45
CA PRO A 43 -10.96 5.23 -7.43
C PRO A 43 -9.94 6.37 -7.35
N ASP A 44 -8.72 6.11 -6.85
CA ASP A 44 -7.74 7.18 -6.59
C ASP A 44 -6.30 6.74 -6.92
N SER A 45 -6.03 6.59 -8.22
CA SER A 45 -4.70 6.25 -8.73
C SER A 45 -3.63 7.29 -8.40
N LEU A 46 -3.99 8.58 -8.37
CA LEU A 46 -3.02 9.64 -8.11
C LEU A 46 -2.61 9.66 -6.63
N ALA A 47 -3.55 9.47 -5.71
CA ALA A 47 -3.19 9.38 -4.30
C ALA A 47 -2.45 8.08 -3.98
N ALA A 48 -2.77 6.97 -4.63
CA ALA A 48 -2.04 5.70 -4.42
C ALA A 48 -0.56 5.76 -4.86
N LEU A 49 -0.21 6.64 -5.80
CA LEU A 49 1.17 6.79 -6.31
C LEU A 49 2.03 7.78 -5.49
N ARG A 50 1.42 8.67 -4.70
CA ARG A 50 2.09 9.75 -3.97
C ARG A 50 2.53 9.31 -2.58
#